data_AF-E4T085-F1
#
_entry.id   AF-E4T085-F1
#
_cell.length_a   1.000
_cell.length_b   1.000
_cell.length_c   1.000
_cell.angle_alpha   90.00
_cell.angle_beta   90.00
_cell.angle_gamma   90.00
#
_symmetry.space_group_name_H-M   'P 1'
#
loop_
_entity.id
_entity.type
_entity.pdbx_description
1 polymer ?
#
loop_
_entity_poly.entity_id
_entity_poly.type
_entity_poly.pdbx_seq_one_letter_code
_entity_poly.pdbx_strand_id
1 'polypeptide(L)'
;MKKTILLSIIFAAATFTSFSQTKQESIKQLFHSMQVDSTMEKTFRAIIPTITAQLPKGNIDPAKSEALNQFMSSLMNSAKDMCKKMLDEDLVVIYDKLFTENEIKDLIVFYNTPTGKKMIEKQPEMQMEMTKILMQKYIPELQKSIADSALKLKPAE
;
A
#
# COMPACT_ATOMS: atom_id res chain seq x y z
N MET A 1 53.14 17.39 -2.88
CA MET A 1 52.30 16.68 -3.88
C MET A 1 51.42 15.57 -3.30
N LYS A 2 51.76 14.96 -2.14
CA LYS A 2 50.89 13.93 -1.50
C LYS A 2 49.68 14.49 -0.71
N LYS A 3 49.70 15.76 -0.29
CA LYS A 3 48.60 16.39 0.47
C LYS A 3 47.46 16.95 -0.38
N THR A 4 47.69 17.20 -1.66
CA THR A 4 46.65 17.70 -2.60
C THR A 4 45.76 16.58 -3.14
N ILE A 5 46.23 15.33 -3.11
CA ILE A 5 45.46 14.16 -3.56
C ILE A 5 44.35 13.80 -2.54
N LEU A 6 44.58 14.03 -1.25
CA LEU A 6 43.57 13.75 -0.21
C LEU A 6 42.33 14.66 -0.31
N LEU A 7 42.48 15.90 -0.78
CA LEU A 7 41.35 16.85 -0.88
C LEU A 7 40.40 16.54 -2.05
N SER A 8 40.90 15.93 -3.14
CA SER A 8 40.06 15.59 -4.30
C SER A 8 39.19 14.35 -4.07
N ILE A 9 39.58 13.44 -3.17
CA ILE A 9 38.82 12.22 -2.85
C ILE A 9 37.63 12.54 -1.94
N ILE A 10 37.72 13.56 -1.08
CA ILE A 10 36.65 13.95 -0.16
C ILE A 10 35.49 14.64 -0.90
N PHE A 11 35.77 15.36 -2.00
CA PHE A 11 34.72 16.04 -2.77
C PHE A 11 33.87 15.09 -3.64
N ALA A 12 34.43 13.97 -4.08
CA ALA A 12 33.69 12.97 -4.86
C ALA A 12 32.64 12.21 -4.03
N ALA A 13 32.91 11.95 -2.74
CA ALA A 13 32.01 11.19 -1.87
C ALA A 13 30.74 11.98 -1.44
N ALA A 14 30.80 13.31 -1.41
CA ALA A 14 29.67 14.14 -0.97
C ALA A 14 28.52 14.25 -1.99
N THR A 15 28.80 13.98 -3.27
CA THR A 15 27.77 14.06 -4.33
C THR A 15 26.86 12.84 -4.36
N PHE A 16 27.37 11.65 -4.00
CA PHE A 16 26.57 10.42 -3.99
C PHE A 16 25.59 10.33 -2.81
N THR A 17 25.97 10.84 -1.63
CA THR A 17 25.08 10.84 -0.46
C THR A 17 23.95 11.85 -0.59
N SER A 18 24.22 13.03 -1.17
CA SER A 18 23.19 14.05 -1.38
C SER A 18 22.12 13.64 -2.40
N PHE A 19 22.50 12.90 -3.45
CA PHE A 19 21.57 12.39 -4.46
C PHE A 19 20.64 11.29 -3.93
N SER A 20 21.15 10.39 -3.09
CA SER A 20 20.33 9.33 -2.48
C SER A 20 19.33 9.91 -1.45
N GLN A 21 19.76 10.85 -0.61
CA GLN A 21 18.88 11.46 0.39
C GLN A 21 17.75 12.29 -0.25
N THR A 22 18.03 12.98 -1.37
CA THR A 22 17.03 13.77 -2.10
C THR A 22 16.02 12.89 -2.84
N LYS A 23 16.45 11.75 -3.39
CA LYS A 23 15.55 10.78 -4.01
C LYS A 23 14.63 10.08 -3.01
N GLN A 24 15.14 9.66 -1.84
CA GLN A 24 14.30 9.06 -0.80
C GLN A 24 13.20 10.00 -0.32
N GLU A 25 13.50 11.29 -0.16
CA GLU A 25 12.50 12.29 0.21
C GLU A 25 11.46 12.47 -0.91
N SER A 26 11.90 12.50 -2.17
CA SER A 26 11.00 12.55 -3.33
C SER A 26 10.06 11.33 -3.39
N ILE A 27 10.54 10.14 -3.04
CA ILE A 27 9.71 8.94 -2.95
C ILE A 27 8.62 9.07 -1.88
N LYS A 28 8.96 9.62 -0.70
CA LYS A 28 7.96 9.89 0.35
C LYS A 28 6.91 10.91 -0.11
N GLN A 29 7.34 11.95 -0.82
CA GLN A 29 6.41 12.90 -1.45
C GLN A 29 5.50 12.20 -2.48
N LEU A 30 6.04 11.28 -3.28
CA LEU A 30 5.24 10.50 -4.22
C LEU A 30 4.17 9.67 -3.50
N PHE A 31 4.51 9.02 -2.39
CA PHE A 31 3.54 8.26 -1.59
C PHE A 31 2.40 9.13 -1.06
N HIS A 32 2.72 10.35 -0.64
CA HIS A 32 1.72 11.35 -0.26
C HIS A 32 0.81 11.72 -1.45
N SER A 33 1.39 12.04 -2.61
CA SER A 33 0.64 12.35 -3.84
C SER A 33 -0.26 11.19 -4.28
N MET A 34 0.18 9.95 -4.07
CA MET A 34 -0.57 8.72 -4.35
C MET A 34 -1.58 8.35 -3.26
N GLN A 35 -1.66 9.09 -2.15
CA GLN A 35 -2.49 8.78 -0.97
C GLN A 35 -2.21 7.39 -0.37
N VAL A 36 -0.97 6.91 -0.47
CA VAL A 36 -0.58 5.62 0.10
C VAL A 36 -0.74 5.64 1.62
N ASP A 37 -0.38 6.75 2.27
CA ASP A 37 -0.52 6.93 3.73
C ASP A 37 -1.97 6.69 4.19
N SER A 38 -2.92 7.39 3.55
CA SER A 38 -4.35 7.30 3.88
C SER A 38 -4.91 5.91 3.57
N THR A 39 -4.49 5.32 2.45
CA THR A 39 -4.94 3.99 2.04
C THR A 39 -4.46 2.91 3.01
N MET A 40 -3.21 2.99 3.44
CA MET A 40 -2.63 2.09 4.43
C MET A 40 -3.37 2.22 5.77
N GLU A 41 -3.59 3.45 6.26
CA GLU A 41 -4.32 3.69 7.50
C GLU A 41 -5.73 3.08 7.45
N LYS A 42 -6.48 3.30 6.36
CA LYS A 42 -7.81 2.70 6.15
C LYS A 42 -7.76 1.18 6.17
N THR A 43 -6.75 0.59 5.53
CA THR A 43 -6.56 -0.87 5.48
C THR A 43 -6.32 -1.44 6.87
N PHE A 44 -5.41 -0.86 7.66
CA PHE A 44 -5.17 -1.30 9.03
C PHE A 44 -6.40 -1.13 9.92
N ARG A 45 -7.11 0.00 9.82
CA ARG A 45 -8.38 0.21 10.54
C ARG A 45 -9.43 -0.85 10.20
N ALA A 46 -9.48 -1.32 8.95
CA ALA A 46 -10.41 -2.38 8.53
C ALA A 46 -9.99 -3.77 9.06
N ILE A 47 -8.69 -4.03 9.22
CA ILE A 47 -8.17 -5.31 9.70
C ILE A 47 -8.26 -5.44 11.23
N ILE A 48 -8.06 -4.36 11.98
CA ILE A 48 -8.02 -4.39 13.45
C ILE A 48 -9.24 -5.08 14.08
N PRO A 49 -10.50 -4.78 13.69
CA PRO A 49 -11.67 -5.48 14.21
C PRO A 49 -11.58 -7.00 14.02
N THR A 50 -11.10 -7.44 12.85
CA THR A 50 -10.92 -8.86 12.53
C THR A 50 -9.88 -9.52 13.43
N ILE A 51 -8.74 -8.86 13.67
CA ILE A 51 -7.71 -9.34 14.61
C ILE A 51 -8.27 -9.41 16.02
N THR A 52 -8.95 -8.36 16.49
CA THR A 52 -9.50 -8.32 17.85
C THR A 52 -10.63 -9.33 18.07
N ALA A 53 -11.39 -9.68 17.02
CA ALA A 53 -12.44 -10.69 17.09
C ALA A 53 -11.89 -12.12 17.28
N GLN A 54 -10.62 -12.37 16.93
CA GLN A 54 -9.94 -13.65 17.12
C GLN A 54 -9.35 -13.81 18.52
N LEU A 55 -9.23 -12.72 19.29
CA LEU A 55 -8.75 -12.81 20.67
C LEU A 55 -9.75 -13.62 21.51
N PRO A 56 -9.28 -14.46 22.44
CA PRO A 56 -10.16 -15.19 23.34
C PRO A 56 -11.08 -14.20 24.04
N LYS A 57 -12.40 -14.35 23.85
CA LYS A 57 -13.40 -13.63 24.64
C LYS A 57 -13.38 -14.17 26.07
N GLY A 58 -12.33 -13.87 26.82
CA GLY A 58 -12.43 -13.89 28.28
C GLY A 58 -13.53 -12.91 28.69
N ASN A 59 -14.17 -13.13 29.84
CA ASN A 59 -15.17 -12.20 30.38
C ASN A 59 -14.58 -10.78 30.45
N ILE A 60 -14.84 -9.97 29.42
CA ILE A 60 -14.50 -8.56 29.41
C ILE A 60 -15.47 -7.93 30.39
N ASP A 61 -14.99 -7.80 31.63
CA ASP A 61 -15.70 -7.11 32.69
C ASP A 61 -15.96 -5.66 32.24
N PRO A 62 -17.21 -5.18 32.22
CA PRO A 62 -17.54 -3.79 31.91
C PRO A 62 -16.76 -2.78 32.78
N ALA A 63 -16.36 -3.16 34.00
CA ALA A 63 -15.52 -2.35 34.89
C ALA A 63 -14.08 -2.16 34.36
N LYS A 64 -13.65 -2.96 33.37
CA LYS A 64 -12.35 -2.84 32.68
C LYS A 64 -12.43 -2.03 31.39
N SER A 65 -13.49 -1.25 31.17
CA SER A 65 -13.63 -0.32 30.03
C SER A 65 -12.36 0.52 29.81
N GLU A 66 -11.73 1.02 30.88
CA GLU A 66 -10.49 1.77 30.79
C GLU A 66 -9.31 0.91 30.29
N ALA A 67 -9.14 -0.30 30.81
CA ALA A 67 -8.09 -1.23 30.34
C ALA A 67 -8.31 -1.67 28.89
N LEU A 68 -9.58 -1.84 28.47
CA LEU A 68 -9.93 -2.13 27.08
C LEU A 68 -9.61 -0.95 26.16
N ASN A 69 -9.94 0.28 26.58
CA ASN A 69 -9.64 1.50 25.83
C ASN A 69 -8.12 1.71 25.69
N GLN A 70 -7.36 1.47 26.75
CA GLN A 70 -5.90 1.52 26.73
C GLN A 70 -5.30 0.45 25.81
N PHE A 71 -5.83 -0.78 25.86
CA PHE A 71 -5.43 -1.85 24.95
C PHE A 71 -5.68 -1.46 23.47
N MET A 72 -6.89 -0.99 23.16
CA MET A 72 -7.24 -0.57 21.79
C MET A 72 -6.38 0.61 21.32
N SER A 73 -6.09 1.56 22.20
CA SER A 73 -5.23 2.71 21.90
C SER A 73 -3.78 2.27 21.63
N SER A 74 -3.25 1.35 22.45
CA SER A 74 -1.91 0.78 22.25
C SER A 74 -1.81 -0.01 20.93
N LEU A 75 -2.85 -0.77 20.59
CA LEU A 75 -2.93 -1.50 19.32
C LEU A 75 -2.93 -0.54 18.12
N MET A 76 -3.72 0.54 18.18
CA MET A 76 -3.76 1.56 17.12
C MET A 76 -2.41 2.28 16.96
N ASN A 77 -1.75 2.62 18.07
CA ASN A 77 -0.41 3.23 18.04
C ASN A 77 0.62 2.26 17.41
N SER A 78 0.59 0.98 17.80
CA SER A 78 1.47 -0.04 17.22
C SER A 78 1.23 -0.19 15.71
N ALA A 79 -0.03 -0.21 15.27
CA ALA A 79 -0.38 -0.26 13.85
C ALA A 79 0.12 0.98 13.10
N LYS A 80 0.02 2.18 13.69
CA LYS A 80 0.54 3.42 13.12
C LYS A 80 2.06 3.39 12.99
N ASP A 81 2.77 2.93 14.01
CA ASP A 81 4.24 2.82 13.98
C ASP A 81 4.70 1.81 12.94
N MET A 82 4.00 0.67 12.82
CA MET A 82 4.24 -0.29 11.75
C MET A 82 4.01 0.30 10.35
N CYS A 83 2.91 1.04 10.15
CA CYS A 83 2.65 1.73 8.88
C CYS A 83 3.77 2.70 8.55
N LYS A 84 4.18 3.51 9.52
CA LYS A 84 5.26 4.48 9.35
C LYS A 84 6.55 3.78 8.95
N LYS A 85 6.92 2.70 9.64
CA LYS A 85 8.12 1.93 9.31
C LYS A 85 8.07 1.37 7.89
N MET A 86 6.95 0.74 7.53
CA MET A 86 6.77 0.15 6.20
C MET A 86 6.85 1.22 5.09
N LEU A 87 6.28 2.41 5.32
CA LEU A 87 6.27 3.50 4.35
C LEU A 87 7.61 4.24 4.27
N ASP A 88 8.23 4.55 5.40
CA ASP A 88 9.44 5.37 5.47
C ASP A 88 10.74 4.56 5.22
N GLU A 89 10.71 3.25 5.43
CA GLU A 89 11.87 2.36 5.28
C GLU A 89 11.67 1.38 4.11
N ASP A 90 10.79 0.38 4.27
CA ASP A 90 10.71 -0.75 3.34
C ASP A 90 10.27 -0.32 1.93
N LEU A 91 9.20 0.47 1.83
CA LEU A 91 8.65 0.89 0.55
C LEU A 91 9.55 1.93 -0.15
N VAL A 92 10.20 2.80 0.62
CA VAL A 92 11.21 3.74 0.08
C VAL A 92 12.34 2.95 -0.60
N VAL A 93 12.89 1.93 0.05
CA VAL A 93 13.98 1.11 -0.50
C VAL A 93 13.55 0.41 -1.80
N ILE A 94 12.31 -0.08 -1.86
CA ILE A 94 11.77 -0.72 -3.07
C ILE A 94 11.70 0.28 -4.23
N TYR A 95 11.11 1.46 -4.01
CA TYR A 95 11.00 2.47 -5.06
C TYR A 95 12.37 3.05 -5.46
N ASP A 96 13.28 3.22 -4.51
CA ASP A 96 14.63 3.68 -4.78
C ASP A 96 15.38 2.69 -5.69
N LYS A 97 15.18 1.39 -5.51
CA LYS A 97 15.77 0.37 -6.37
C LYS A 97 15.16 0.33 -7.78
N LEU A 98 13.86 0.58 -7.90
CA LEU A 98 13.10 0.32 -9.13
C LEU A 98 12.97 1.54 -10.06
N PHE A 99 13.06 2.75 -9.52
CA PHE A 99 12.88 3.98 -10.28
C PHE A 99 14.11 4.88 -10.18
N THR A 100 14.38 5.64 -11.22
CA THR A 100 15.33 6.76 -11.18
C THR A 100 14.71 7.97 -10.49
N GLU A 101 15.53 8.92 -10.05
CA GLU A 101 15.02 10.14 -9.41
C GLU A 101 14.11 10.96 -10.35
N ASN A 102 14.45 11.01 -11.64
CA ASN A 102 13.65 11.75 -12.62
C ASN A 102 12.27 11.09 -12.82
N GLU A 103 12.19 9.76 -12.91
CA GLU A 103 10.90 9.07 -13.00
C GLU A 103 10.04 9.30 -11.75
N ILE A 104 10.64 9.31 -10.55
CA ILE A 104 9.93 9.67 -9.32
C ILE A 104 9.37 11.10 -9.42
N LYS A 105 10.17 12.07 -9.89
CA LYS A 105 9.72 13.46 -10.08
C LYS A 105 8.59 13.56 -11.11
N ASP A 106 8.68 12.84 -12.21
CA ASP A 106 7.64 12.82 -13.25
C ASP A 106 6.33 12.24 -12.71
N LEU A 107 6.41 11.16 -11.91
CA LEU A 107 5.24 10.58 -11.25
C LEU A 107 4.60 11.57 -10.25
N ILE A 108 5.41 12.29 -9.46
CA ILE A 108 4.92 13.33 -8.55
C ILE A 108 4.16 14.41 -9.35
N VAL A 109 4.72 14.88 -10.46
CA VAL A 109 4.06 15.88 -11.32
C VAL A 109 2.72 15.33 -11.80
N PHE A 110 2.71 14.12 -12.36
CA PHE A 110 1.49 13.49 -12.87
C PHE A 110 0.41 13.34 -11.79
N TYR A 111 0.72 12.74 -10.64
CA TYR A 111 -0.26 12.51 -9.56
C TYR A 111 -0.75 13.81 -8.90
N ASN A 112 -0.01 14.92 -9.05
CA ASN A 112 -0.48 16.22 -8.60
C ASN A 112 -1.41 16.93 -9.59
N THR A 113 -1.51 16.47 -10.85
CA THR A 113 -2.48 17.00 -11.81
C THR A 113 -3.92 16.66 -11.42
N PRO A 114 -4.93 17.42 -11.89
CA PRO A 114 -6.35 17.07 -11.67
C PRO A 114 -6.70 15.66 -12.17
N THR A 115 -6.15 15.25 -13.31
CA THR A 115 -6.39 13.91 -13.88
C THR A 115 -5.71 12.81 -13.07
N GLY A 116 -4.46 13.03 -12.63
CA GLY A 116 -3.74 12.08 -11.79
C GLY A 116 -4.43 11.83 -10.45
N LYS A 117 -4.89 12.90 -9.79
CA LYS A 117 -5.70 12.80 -8.55
C LYS A 117 -7.00 12.03 -8.80
N LYS A 118 -7.72 12.37 -9.87
CA LYS A 118 -8.97 11.70 -10.25
C LYS A 118 -8.76 10.19 -10.49
N MET A 119 -7.61 9.80 -11.04
CA MET A 119 -7.30 8.38 -11.28
C MET A 119 -7.24 7.59 -9.96
N ILE A 120 -6.61 8.15 -8.92
CA ILE A 120 -6.55 7.55 -7.58
C ILE A 120 -7.95 7.50 -6.97
N GLU A 121 -8.68 8.61 -7.00
CA GLU A 121 -10.02 8.73 -6.41
C GLU A 121 -11.04 7.76 -7.03
N LYS A 122 -10.93 7.51 -8.34
CA LYS A 122 -11.86 6.63 -9.07
C LYS A 122 -11.46 5.16 -9.06
N GLN A 123 -10.28 4.82 -8.56
CA GLN A 123 -9.81 3.43 -8.53
C GLN A 123 -10.74 2.47 -7.77
N PRO A 124 -11.28 2.81 -6.57
CA PRO A 124 -12.23 1.95 -5.87
C PRO A 124 -13.55 1.76 -6.63
N GLU A 125 -14.07 2.81 -7.26
CA GLU A 125 -15.29 2.77 -8.07
C GLU A 125 -15.11 1.89 -9.30
N MET A 126 -13.97 2.01 -9.99
CA MET A 126 -13.62 1.12 -11.11
C MET A 126 -13.58 -0.34 -10.69
N GLN A 127 -12.97 -0.65 -9.53
CA GLN A 127 -12.92 -2.02 -9.01
C GLN A 127 -14.31 -2.56 -8.69
N MET A 128 -15.20 -1.72 -8.13
CA MET A 128 -16.58 -2.09 -7.84
C MET A 128 -17.38 -2.40 -9.12
N GLU A 129 -17.28 -1.54 -10.13
CA GLU A 129 -17.94 -1.77 -11.42
C GLU A 129 -17.39 -3.01 -12.13
N MET A 130 -16.07 -3.23 -12.08
CA MET A 130 -15.45 -4.46 -12.62
C MET A 130 -16.02 -5.72 -11.94
N THR A 131 -16.16 -5.69 -10.62
CA THR A 131 -16.70 -6.81 -9.83
C THR A 131 -18.17 -7.06 -10.17
N LYS A 132 -18.95 -6.00 -10.35
CA LYS A 132 -20.35 -6.10 -10.80
C LYS A 132 -20.45 -6.72 -12.19
N ILE A 133 -19.63 -6.28 -13.14
CA ILE A 133 -19.58 -6.85 -14.50
C ILE A 133 -19.22 -8.34 -14.44
N LEU A 134 -18.20 -8.71 -13.66
CA LEU A 134 -17.81 -10.10 -13.45
C LEU A 134 -19.00 -10.95 -12.97
N MET A 135 -19.68 -10.50 -11.91
CA MET A 135 -20.78 -11.23 -11.29
C MET A 135 -22.04 -11.29 -12.16
N GLN A 136 -22.36 -10.23 -12.89
CA GLN A 136 -23.61 -10.13 -13.67
C GLN A 136 -23.50 -10.74 -15.06
N LYS A 137 -22.31 -10.69 -15.68
CA LYS A 137 -22.12 -11.12 -17.07
C LYS A 137 -21.33 -12.42 -17.17
N TYR A 138 -20.13 -12.44 -16.60
CA TYR A 138 -19.17 -13.51 -16.87
C TYR A 138 -19.35 -14.74 -15.99
N ILE A 139 -19.78 -14.59 -14.73
CA ILE A 139 -20.08 -15.75 -13.86
C ILE A 139 -21.25 -16.59 -14.42
N PRO A 140 -22.39 -16.02 -14.83
CA PRO A 140 -23.47 -16.80 -15.44
C PRO A 140 -23.06 -17.48 -16.75
N GLU A 141 -22.27 -16.80 -17.59
CA GLU A 141 -21.74 -17.36 -18.84
C GLU A 141 -20.85 -18.59 -18.56
N LEU A 142 -19.96 -18.47 -17.57
CA LEU A 142 -19.12 -19.58 -17.12
C LEU A 142 -19.95 -20.74 -16.57
N GLN A 143 -20.96 -20.46 -15.72
CA GLN A 143 -21.86 -21.49 -15.17
C GLN A 143 -22.60 -22.25 -16.28
N LYS A 144 -23.09 -21.54 -17.30
CA LYS A 144 -23.74 -22.16 -18.45
C LYS A 144 -22.77 -23.05 -19.23
N SER A 145 -21.57 -22.56 -19.51
CA SER A 145 -20.54 -23.35 -20.21
C SER A 145 -20.16 -24.63 -19.45
N ILE A 146 -20.09 -24.56 -18.11
CA ILE A 146 -19.85 -25.72 -17.26
C ILE A 146 -21.02 -26.72 -17.36
N ALA A 147 -22.27 -26.23 -17.27
CA ALA A 147 -23.46 -27.08 -17.36
C ALA A 147 -23.56 -27.79 -18.73
N ASP A 148 -23.34 -27.07 -19.82
CA ASP A 148 -23.37 -27.63 -21.18
C ASP A 148 -22.28 -28.69 -21.38
N SER A 149 -21.09 -28.48 -20.80
CA SER A 149 -19.99 -29.45 -20.86
C SER A 149 -20.30 -30.69 -20.02
N ALA A 150 -20.90 -30.53 -18.84
CA ALA A 150 -21.30 -31.65 -17.98
C ALA A 150 -22.38 -32.52 -18.65
N LEU A 151 -23.30 -31.93 -19.40
CA LEU A 151 -24.32 -32.68 -20.17
C LEU A 151 -23.68 -33.60 -21.22
N LYS A 152 -22.59 -33.17 -21.87
CA LYS A 152 -21.86 -33.96 -22.88
C LYS A 152 -21.08 -35.13 -22.29
N LEU A 153 -20.85 -35.14 -20.97
CA LEU A 153 -20.13 -36.21 -20.27
C LEU A 153 -21.05 -37.35 -19.81
N LYS A 154 -22.38 -37.19 -19.91
CA LYS A 154 -23.29 -38.29 -19.60
C LYS A 154 -23.15 -39.38 -20.69
N PRO A 155 -22.94 -40.65 -20.33
CA PRO A 155 -22.87 -41.73 -21.30
C PRO A 155 -24.20 -41.82 -22.08
N ALA A 156 -24.11 -42.08 -23.39
CA ALA A 156 -25.27 -42.38 -24.20
C ALA A 156 -25.88 -43.70 -23.72
N GLU A 157 -27.19 -43.69 -23.44
CA GLU A 157 -27.98 -44.89 -23.13
C GLU A 157 -27.95 -45.91 -24.27
#